data_AF-A0A672MSH8-F1
#
_entry.id   AF-A0A672MSH8-F1
#
_cell.length_a   1.000
_cell.length_b   1.000
_cell.length_c   1.000
_cell.angle_alpha   90.00
_cell.angle_beta   90.00
_cell.angle_gamma   90.00
#
_symmetry.space_group_name_H-M   'P 1'
#
loop_
_entity.id
_entity.type
_entity.pdbx_description
1 polymer ?
#
loop_
_entity_poly.entity_id
_entity_poly.type
_entity_poly.pdbx_seq_one_letter_code
_entity_poly.pdbx_strand_id
1 'polypeptide(L)'
;TLGNLDRSKLQLLALSSAGVGAVLCYLAWRQSPKTLPVVDGWWGAGEKPLTEDDTIHRFVVTTSVEEIEDLQRRIDQTRFTIPLEDSHFNYGFNSNYLRRVVSYWRHQFDWEKQVKVINQYPHFKTKIEGIDVHFVHVRPVQKAGQTVLPLMMVHGWPGSFYEFYRIIPLLTKTDSDVVFEVICPSIPGYGYSEAPHKKDKSFNIYGTYG
;
A
#
# COMPACT_ATOMS: atom_id res chain seq x y z
N THR A 1 -45.66 23.63 36.00
CA THR A 1 -44.51 24.50 36.35
C THR A 1 -43.76 24.94 35.09
N LEU A 2 -44.42 25.77 34.27
CA LEU A 2 -43.84 26.51 33.13
C LEU A 2 -44.54 27.88 32.93
N GLY A 3 -45.55 28.20 33.74
CA GLY A 3 -46.44 29.35 33.55
C GLY A 3 -46.05 30.63 34.30
N ASN A 4 -44.78 30.83 34.64
CA ASN A 4 -44.34 32.04 35.34
C ASN A 4 -42.92 32.50 34.97
N LEU A 5 -42.47 32.20 33.75
CA LEU A 5 -41.26 32.82 33.21
C LEU A 5 -41.65 34.12 32.49
N ASP A 6 -41.11 35.23 32.99
CA ASP A 6 -41.13 36.52 32.31
C ASP A 6 -40.57 36.39 30.88
N ARG A 7 -41.09 37.19 29.95
CA ARG A 7 -40.76 37.18 28.52
C ARG A 7 -39.25 37.31 28.29
N SER A 8 -38.57 38.05 29.17
CA SER A 8 -37.12 38.19 29.24
C SER A 8 -36.39 36.87 29.50
N LYS A 9 -36.89 36.03 30.42
CA LYS A 9 -36.31 34.71 30.76
C LYS A 9 -36.55 33.68 29.66
N LEU A 10 -37.71 33.73 28.99
CA LEU A 10 -38.00 32.92 27.79
C LEU A 10 -37.08 33.29 26.63
N GLN A 11 -36.82 34.58 26.41
CA GLN A 11 -35.85 35.06 25.42
C GLN A 11 -34.42 34.61 25.75
N LEU A 12 -34.02 34.66 27.03
CA LEU A 12 -32.69 34.22 27.47
C LEU A 12 -32.47 32.72 27.26
N LEU A 13 -33.49 31.89 27.54
CA LEU A 13 -33.47 30.44 27.30
C LEU A 13 -33.47 30.09 25.80
N ALA A 14 -34.20 30.83 24.98
CA ALA A 14 -34.17 30.66 23.53
C ALA A 14 -32.80 31.03 22.93
N LEU A 15 -32.17 32.11 23.41
CA LEU A 15 -30.84 32.53 22.98
C LEU A 15 -29.75 31.56 23.45
N SER A 16 -29.83 31.03 24.67
CA SER A 16 -28.85 30.07 25.17
C SER A 16 -28.94 28.72 24.46
N SER A 17 -30.14 28.22 24.19
CA SER A 17 -30.35 26.99 23.41
C SER A 17 -29.90 27.12 21.96
N ALA A 18 -30.15 28.27 21.32
CA ALA A 18 -29.61 28.57 20.00
C ALA A 18 -28.07 28.65 20.00
N GLY A 19 -27.47 29.24 21.04
CA GLY A 19 -26.02 29.30 21.21
C GLY A 19 -25.39 27.92 21.37
N VAL A 20 -25.97 27.06 22.21
CA VAL A 20 -25.49 25.67 22.40
C VAL A 20 -25.66 24.86 21.10
N GLY A 21 -26.79 25.01 20.42
CA GLY A 21 -27.02 24.38 19.12
C GLY A 21 -25.98 24.80 18.07
N ALA A 22 -25.68 26.10 17.98
CA ALA A 22 -24.66 26.63 17.08
C ALA A 22 -23.26 26.11 17.40
N VAL A 23 -22.91 26.01 18.69
CA VAL A 23 -21.62 25.44 19.13
C VAL A 23 -21.54 23.95 18.80
N LEU A 24 -22.59 23.17 19.05
CA LEU A 24 -22.62 21.75 18.70
C LEU A 24 -22.54 21.51 17.19
N CYS A 25 -23.26 22.31 16.38
CA CYS A 25 -23.14 22.28 14.92
C CYS A 25 -21.74 22.67 14.44
N TYR A 26 -21.13 23.68 15.06
CA TYR A 26 -19.75 24.10 14.74
C TYR A 26 -18.74 23.02 15.10
N LEU A 27 -18.87 22.37 16.25
CA LEU A 27 -18.00 21.28 16.67
C LEU A 27 -18.16 20.04 15.76
N ALA A 28 -19.41 19.70 15.39
CA ALA A 28 -19.69 18.62 14.45
C ALA A 28 -19.12 18.92 13.05
N TRP A 29 -19.28 20.15 12.55
CA TRP A 29 -18.71 20.57 11.28
C TRP A 29 -17.17 20.59 11.31
N ARG A 30 -16.57 20.99 12.43
CA ARG A 30 -15.10 20.97 12.62
C ARG A 30 -14.54 19.55 12.69
N GLN A 31 -15.35 18.59 13.11
CA GLN A 31 -15.01 17.16 13.14
C GLN A 31 -15.27 16.45 11.80
N SER A 32 -15.87 17.12 10.80
CA SER A 32 -15.99 16.54 9.46
C SER A 32 -14.59 16.17 8.94
N PRO A 33 -14.37 14.91 8.55
CA PRO A 33 -13.06 14.47 8.09
C PRO A 33 -12.68 15.30 6.87
N LYS A 34 -11.52 15.94 6.93
CA LYS A 34 -10.92 16.59 5.77
C LYS A 34 -10.53 15.50 4.79
N THR A 35 -11.35 15.31 3.75
CA THR A 35 -10.97 14.46 2.62
C THR A 35 -9.86 15.18 1.86
N LEU A 36 -8.76 14.48 1.59
CA LEU A 36 -7.79 14.97 0.63
C LEU A 36 -8.51 15.19 -0.71
N PRO A 37 -8.29 16.33 -1.40
CA PRO A 37 -8.86 16.51 -2.72
C PRO A 37 -8.36 15.36 -3.61
N VAL A 38 -9.28 14.53 -4.08
CA VAL A 38 -8.98 13.50 -5.08
C VAL A 38 -8.74 14.27 -6.38
N VAL A 39 -7.48 14.43 -6.75
CA VAL A 39 -7.11 14.94 -8.06
C VAL A 39 -7.30 13.78 -9.01
N ASP A 40 -8.30 13.86 -9.89
CA ASP A 40 -8.55 12.88 -10.94
C ASP A 40 -7.31 12.85 -11.86
N GLY A 41 -6.40 11.92 -11.62
CA GLY A 41 -5.15 11.78 -12.34
C GLY A 41 -5.32 10.86 -13.53
N TRP A 42 -4.55 11.10 -14.60
CA TRP A 42 -4.33 10.08 -15.62
C TRP A 42 -2.84 9.86 -15.75
N TRP A 43 -2.39 8.70 -15.30
CA TRP A 43 -0.99 8.29 -15.22
C TRP A 43 -0.59 7.30 -16.31
N GLY A 44 -1.58 6.78 -17.05
CA GLY A 44 -1.36 5.93 -18.21
C GLY A 44 -0.69 6.66 -19.38
N ALA A 45 -0.17 5.87 -20.32
CA ALA A 45 0.35 6.38 -21.58
C ALA A 45 -0.78 7.05 -22.40
N GLY A 46 -0.43 8.10 -23.14
CA GLY A 46 -1.39 8.80 -24.01
C GLY A 46 -2.44 9.66 -23.29
N GLU A 47 -3.53 9.94 -23.99
CA GLU A 47 -4.68 10.70 -23.45
C GLU A 47 -5.63 9.80 -22.66
N LYS A 48 -6.37 10.39 -21.70
CA LYS A 48 -7.38 9.65 -20.92
C LYS A 48 -8.49 9.21 -21.88
N PRO A 49 -8.75 7.89 -22.02
CA PRO A 49 -9.87 7.38 -22.80
C PRO A 49 -11.20 7.79 -22.15
N LEU A 50 -12.28 7.71 -22.92
CA LEU A 50 -13.63 8.02 -22.42
C LEU A 50 -14.09 7.05 -21.33
N THR A 51 -13.63 5.80 -21.39
CA THR A 51 -13.92 4.75 -20.41
C THR A 51 -12.66 3.97 -20.07
N GLU A 52 -12.56 3.55 -18.83
CA GLU A 52 -11.50 2.66 -18.33
C GLU A 52 -12.09 1.29 -18.02
N ASP A 53 -11.30 0.24 -18.19
CA ASP A 53 -11.64 -1.11 -17.76
C ASP A 53 -11.45 -1.21 -16.24
N ASP A 54 -12.54 -1.27 -15.50
CA ASP A 54 -12.58 -1.37 -14.04
C ASP A 54 -12.65 -2.81 -13.54
N THR A 55 -12.47 -3.79 -14.43
CA THR A 55 -12.53 -5.20 -14.05
C THR A 55 -11.29 -5.66 -13.30
N ILE A 56 -11.53 -6.48 -12.28
CA ILE A 56 -10.47 -7.08 -11.46
C ILE A 56 -10.13 -8.46 -12.01
N HIS A 57 -8.88 -8.63 -12.45
CA HIS A 57 -8.39 -9.88 -13.01
C HIS A 57 -7.51 -10.65 -12.03
N ARG A 58 -7.59 -11.98 -12.10
CA ARG A 58 -6.67 -12.87 -11.40
C ARG A 58 -5.26 -12.69 -11.96
N PHE A 59 -4.28 -12.54 -11.07
CA PHE A 59 -2.86 -12.52 -11.42
C PHE A 59 -2.15 -13.72 -10.80
N VAL A 60 -1.17 -14.29 -11.51
CA VAL A 60 -0.31 -15.37 -11.02
C VAL A 60 1.12 -15.00 -11.32
N VAL A 61 1.96 -15.04 -10.30
CA VAL A 61 3.40 -14.79 -10.45
C VAL A 61 4.02 -16.00 -11.13
N THR A 62 4.76 -15.75 -12.21
CA THR A 62 5.52 -16.77 -12.92
C THR A 62 6.95 -16.28 -13.12
N THR A 63 7.85 -17.20 -13.43
CA THR A 63 9.23 -16.89 -13.80
C THR A 63 9.64 -17.89 -14.85
N SER A 64 10.25 -17.40 -15.94
CA SER A 64 10.69 -18.24 -17.04
C SER A 64 12.05 -18.86 -16.73
N VAL A 65 12.36 -19.98 -17.40
CA VAL A 65 13.68 -20.62 -17.28
C VAL A 65 14.76 -19.66 -17.78
N GLU A 66 14.48 -18.95 -18.86
CA GLU A 66 15.39 -17.98 -19.48
C GLU A 66 15.71 -16.80 -18.55
N GLU A 67 14.73 -16.31 -17.78
CA GLU A 67 14.95 -15.26 -16.77
C GLU A 67 15.90 -15.75 -15.65
N ILE A 68 15.71 -16.99 -15.19
CA ILE A 68 16.57 -17.59 -14.16
C ILE A 68 17.97 -17.88 -14.70
N GLU A 69 18.10 -18.36 -15.93
CA GLU A 69 19.40 -18.59 -16.58
C GLU A 69 20.15 -17.27 -16.79
N ASP A 70 19.47 -16.21 -17.23
CA ASP A 70 20.08 -14.87 -17.35
C ASP A 70 20.59 -14.37 -16.00
N LEU A 71 19.79 -14.53 -14.94
CA LEU A 71 20.19 -14.18 -13.58
C LEU A 71 21.43 -14.97 -13.13
N GLN A 72 21.43 -16.29 -13.30
CA GLN A 72 22.56 -17.15 -12.91
C GLN A 72 23.84 -16.76 -13.66
N ARG A 73 23.73 -16.49 -14.96
CA ARG A 73 24.87 -16.02 -15.76
C ARG A 73 25.45 -14.71 -15.23
N ARG A 74 24.61 -13.76 -14.81
CA ARG A 74 25.06 -12.47 -14.23
C ARG A 74 25.71 -12.66 -12.86
N ILE A 75 25.14 -13.53 -12.03
CA ILE A 75 25.69 -13.92 -10.73
C ILE A 75 27.09 -14.51 -10.91
N ASP A 76 27.27 -15.43 -11.86
CA ASP A 76 28.56 -16.08 -12.15
C ASP A 76 29.64 -15.09 -12.65
N GLN A 77 29.21 -13.97 -13.27
CA GLN A 77 30.09 -12.93 -13.79
C GLN A 77 30.35 -11.78 -12.78
N THR A 78 29.91 -11.92 -11.53
CA THR A 78 30.06 -10.89 -10.50
C THR A 78 31.53 -10.59 -10.21
N ARG A 79 31.94 -9.32 -10.34
CA ARG A 79 33.27 -8.84 -9.93
C ARG A 79 33.19 -8.24 -8.53
N PHE A 80 34.04 -8.71 -7.63
CA PHE A 80 34.08 -8.26 -6.24
C PHE A 80 35.27 -7.33 -6.00
N THR A 81 35.10 -6.38 -5.09
CA THR A 81 36.18 -5.50 -4.60
C THR A 81 36.79 -6.06 -3.31
N ILE A 82 38.02 -5.64 -3.01
CA ILE A 82 38.68 -5.95 -1.74
C ILE A 82 38.14 -4.97 -0.68
N PRO A 83 37.55 -5.43 0.43
CA PRO A 83 37.09 -4.55 1.50
C PRO A 83 38.26 -4.11 2.39
N LEU A 84 38.08 -3.01 3.12
CA LEU A 84 38.99 -2.62 4.20
C LEU A 84 38.95 -3.67 5.32
N GLU A 85 40.11 -3.94 5.93
CA GLU A 85 40.25 -4.81 7.10
C GLU A 85 39.32 -4.34 8.23
N ASP A 86 38.63 -5.28 8.88
CA ASP A 86 37.71 -5.07 10.02
C ASP A 86 36.63 -3.98 9.85
N SER A 87 36.32 -3.60 8.60
CA SER A 87 35.36 -2.53 8.31
C SER A 87 33.90 -2.90 8.58
N HIS A 88 33.59 -4.19 8.75
CA HIS A 88 32.22 -4.70 8.85
C HIS A 88 31.31 -4.02 7.81
N PHE A 89 30.21 -3.38 8.23
CA PHE A 89 29.29 -2.62 7.36
C PHE A 89 29.43 -1.09 7.51
N ASN A 90 30.47 -0.60 8.20
CA ASN A 90 30.62 0.82 8.53
C ASN A 90 30.83 1.71 7.29
N TYR A 91 31.27 1.12 6.17
CA TYR A 91 31.50 1.79 4.89
C TYR A 91 30.56 1.28 3.79
N GLY A 92 29.37 0.81 4.18
CA GLY A 92 28.41 0.20 3.27
C GLY A 92 28.53 -1.31 3.23
N PHE A 93 28.01 -1.91 2.16
CA PHE A 93 27.89 -3.37 2.09
C PHE A 93 29.25 -4.05 1.99
N ASN A 94 29.56 -4.94 2.95
CA ASN A 94 30.86 -5.61 3.00
C ASN A 94 31.04 -6.62 1.86
N SER A 95 32.13 -6.52 1.09
CA SER A 95 32.39 -7.42 -0.05
C SER A 95 32.57 -8.89 0.34
N ASN A 96 33.10 -9.20 1.53
CA ASN A 96 33.17 -10.59 2.00
C ASN A 96 31.78 -11.15 2.33
N TYR A 97 30.90 -10.33 2.90
CA TYR A 97 29.52 -10.72 3.12
C TYR A 97 28.75 -10.86 1.80
N LEU A 98 28.99 -9.98 0.84
CA LEU A 98 28.38 -10.05 -0.50
C LEU A 98 28.69 -11.38 -1.20
N ARG A 99 29.93 -11.88 -1.10
CA ARG A 99 30.29 -13.20 -1.64
C ARG A 99 29.43 -14.32 -1.07
N ARG A 100 29.09 -14.26 0.22
CA ARG A 100 28.19 -15.25 0.87
C ARG A 100 26.77 -15.15 0.32
N VAL A 101 26.25 -13.93 0.15
CA VAL A 101 24.92 -13.70 -0.44
C VAL A 101 24.85 -14.21 -1.89
N VAL A 102 25.84 -13.85 -2.71
CA VAL A 102 25.94 -14.30 -4.10
C VAL A 102 26.06 -15.82 -4.19
N SER A 103 26.89 -16.44 -3.35
CA SER A 103 27.03 -17.90 -3.29
C SER A 103 25.71 -18.59 -2.91
N TYR A 104 24.99 -18.06 -1.91
CA TYR A 104 23.67 -18.59 -1.53
C TYR A 104 22.66 -18.48 -2.68
N TRP A 105 22.57 -17.31 -3.32
CA TRP A 105 21.70 -17.11 -4.48
C TRP A 105 22.03 -18.06 -5.64
N ARG A 106 23.32 -18.32 -5.87
CA ARG A 106 23.75 -19.16 -6.98
C ARG A 106 23.48 -20.65 -6.77
N HIS A 107 23.63 -21.14 -5.54
CA HIS A 107 23.73 -22.57 -5.27
C HIS A 107 22.64 -23.12 -4.36
N GLN A 108 21.94 -22.27 -3.60
CA GLN A 108 21.01 -22.70 -2.55
C GLN A 108 19.63 -22.06 -2.67
N PHE A 109 19.50 -20.94 -3.37
CA PHE A 109 18.22 -20.27 -3.53
C PHE A 109 17.34 -20.99 -4.55
N ASP A 110 16.25 -21.56 -4.04
CA ASP A 110 15.24 -22.28 -4.83
C ASP A 110 14.17 -21.29 -5.32
N TRP A 111 14.29 -20.89 -6.59
CA TRP A 111 13.37 -19.94 -7.25
C TRP A 111 11.95 -20.48 -7.36
N GLU A 112 11.78 -21.74 -7.75
CA GLU A 112 10.46 -22.36 -7.88
C GLU A 112 9.74 -22.40 -6.54
N LYS A 113 10.45 -22.74 -5.46
CA LYS A 113 9.92 -22.69 -4.11
C LYS A 113 9.48 -21.29 -3.73
N GLN A 114 10.25 -20.25 -4.05
CA GLN A 114 9.85 -18.88 -3.72
C GLN A 114 8.63 -18.43 -4.53
N VAL A 115 8.53 -18.78 -5.81
CA VAL A 115 7.35 -18.48 -6.63
C VAL A 115 6.10 -19.18 -6.06
N LYS A 116 6.23 -20.43 -5.58
CA LYS A 116 5.14 -21.14 -4.87
C LYS A 116 4.75 -20.43 -3.58
N VAL A 117 5.72 -19.95 -2.79
CA VAL A 117 5.46 -19.18 -1.57
C VAL A 117 4.74 -17.87 -1.90
N ILE A 118 5.19 -17.13 -2.91
CA ILE A 118 4.56 -15.88 -3.33
C ILE A 118 3.10 -16.14 -3.70
N ASN A 119 2.83 -17.13 -4.55
CA ASN A 119 1.47 -17.47 -5.00
C ASN A 119 0.60 -18.18 -3.94
N GLN A 120 1.06 -18.36 -2.69
CA GLN A 120 0.22 -18.95 -1.64
C GLN A 120 -1.01 -18.10 -1.30
N TYR A 121 -0.95 -16.80 -1.60
CA TYR A 121 -2.06 -15.87 -1.42
C TYR A 121 -2.67 -15.45 -2.76
N PRO A 122 -3.95 -15.04 -2.77
CA PRO A 122 -4.58 -14.56 -3.99
C PRO A 122 -4.02 -13.21 -4.47
N HIS A 123 -3.47 -13.16 -5.68
CA HIS A 123 -3.08 -11.92 -6.37
C HIS A 123 -4.10 -11.51 -7.43
N PHE A 124 -4.18 -10.20 -7.67
CA PHE A 124 -5.07 -9.59 -8.65
C PHE A 124 -4.40 -8.38 -9.32
N LYS A 125 -4.94 -7.99 -10.46
CA LYS A 125 -4.66 -6.73 -11.15
C LYS A 125 -5.96 -6.05 -11.55
N THR A 126 -5.95 -4.72 -11.52
CA THR A 126 -7.04 -3.87 -12.03
C THR A 126 -6.45 -2.58 -12.57
N LYS A 127 -7.11 -1.94 -13.53
CA LYS A 127 -6.67 -0.63 -14.01
C LYS A 127 -7.19 0.46 -13.09
N ILE A 128 -6.31 1.41 -12.76
CA ILE A 128 -6.65 2.60 -11.98
C ILE A 128 -5.92 3.78 -12.61
N GLU A 129 -6.65 4.77 -13.11
CA GLU A 129 -6.08 6.01 -13.65
C GLU A 129 -5.05 5.77 -14.77
N GLY A 130 -5.28 4.75 -15.58
CA GLY A 130 -4.47 4.39 -16.74
C GLY A 130 -3.27 3.49 -16.47
N ILE A 131 -3.08 3.03 -15.22
CA ILE A 131 -2.01 2.09 -14.86
C ILE A 131 -2.57 0.78 -14.31
N ASP A 132 -1.91 -0.34 -14.64
CA ASP A 132 -2.23 -1.65 -14.07
C ASP A 132 -1.69 -1.77 -12.64
N VAL A 133 -2.59 -1.83 -11.66
CA VAL A 133 -2.25 -1.94 -10.24
C VAL A 133 -2.39 -3.38 -9.76
N HIS A 134 -1.29 -3.95 -9.29
CA HIS A 134 -1.26 -5.26 -8.64
C HIS A 134 -1.57 -5.16 -7.15
N PHE A 135 -2.33 -6.13 -6.63
CA PHE A 135 -2.53 -6.30 -5.19
C PHE A 135 -2.75 -7.75 -4.78
N VAL A 136 -2.36 -8.07 -3.55
CA VAL A 136 -2.76 -9.30 -2.85
C VAL A 136 -4.04 -9.02 -2.07
N HIS A 137 -5.04 -9.89 -2.17
CA HIS A 137 -6.28 -9.80 -1.37
C HIS A 137 -6.56 -11.12 -0.66
N VAL A 138 -6.47 -11.11 0.66
CA VAL A 138 -6.72 -12.30 1.49
C VAL A 138 -7.97 -12.06 2.32
N ARG A 139 -9.02 -12.83 2.03
CA ARG A 139 -10.26 -12.82 2.80
C ARG A 139 -10.19 -13.86 3.93
N PRO A 140 -10.65 -13.53 5.15
CA PRO A 140 -10.71 -14.50 6.23
C PRO A 140 -11.88 -15.46 6.02
N VAL A 141 -11.82 -16.62 6.68
CA VAL A 141 -13.00 -17.47 6.86
C VAL A 141 -13.71 -16.97 8.11
N GLN A 142 -14.77 -16.18 7.92
CA GLN A 142 -15.53 -15.57 9.02
C GLN A 142 -16.24 -16.66 9.84
N LYS A 143 -16.01 -16.67 11.15
CA LYS A 143 -16.75 -17.50 12.11
C LYS A 143 -17.95 -16.73 12.65
N ALA A 144 -18.93 -17.45 13.19
CA ALA A 144 -20.10 -16.84 13.83
C ALA A 144 -19.66 -15.89 14.97
N GLY A 145 -20.26 -14.70 15.04
CA GLY A 145 -19.91 -13.67 16.01
C GLY A 145 -18.73 -12.78 15.62
N GLN A 146 -18.00 -13.09 14.54
CA GLN A 146 -16.90 -12.24 14.08
C GLN A 146 -17.38 -11.11 13.15
N THR A 147 -16.75 -9.95 13.29
CA THR A 147 -16.87 -8.80 12.38
C THR A 147 -15.66 -8.78 11.43
N VAL A 148 -15.92 -8.75 10.13
CA VAL A 148 -14.85 -8.64 9.11
C VAL A 148 -14.63 -7.17 8.78
N LEU A 149 -13.38 -6.70 8.88
CA LEU A 149 -13.00 -5.33 8.52
C LEU A 149 -11.93 -5.33 7.42
N PRO A 150 -12.03 -4.44 6.41
CA PRO A 150 -10.97 -4.29 5.42
C PRO A 150 -9.77 -3.55 6.01
N LEU A 151 -8.58 -4.10 5.77
CA LEU A 151 -7.30 -3.51 6.15
C LEU A 151 -6.39 -3.42 4.93
N MET A 152 -6.09 -2.19 4.51
CA MET A 152 -5.07 -1.94 3.49
C MET A 152 -3.69 -1.82 4.14
N MET A 153 -2.72 -2.58 3.63
CA MET A 153 -1.34 -2.57 4.08
C MET A 153 -0.43 -2.09 2.94
N VAL A 154 0.13 -0.90 3.09
CA VAL A 154 0.94 -0.24 2.06
C VAL A 154 2.41 -0.32 2.45
N HIS A 155 3.26 -0.82 1.55
CA HIS A 155 4.70 -0.94 1.75
C HIS A 155 5.45 0.34 1.32
N GLY A 156 6.73 0.45 1.70
CA GLY A 156 7.61 1.54 1.30
C GLY A 156 8.73 1.09 0.35
N TRP A 157 9.79 1.91 0.25
CA TRP A 157 11.05 1.56 -0.40
C TRP A 157 12.14 1.29 0.65
N PRO A 158 13.02 0.29 0.46
CA PRO A 158 13.16 -0.64 -0.68
C PRO A 158 12.30 -1.92 -0.52
N GLY A 159 11.16 -1.82 0.15
CA GLY A 159 10.26 -2.94 0.44
C GLY A 159 9.33 -3.34 -0.71
N SER A 160 8.45 -4.30 -0.43
CA SER A 160 7.41 -4.75 -1.36
C SER A 160 6.23 -5.37 -0.61
N PHE A 161 5.15 -5.70 -1.33
CA PHE A 161 3.99 -6.41 -0.78
C PHE A 161 4.35 -7.70 -0.02
N TYR A 162 5.51 -8.30 -0.31
CA TYR A 162 5.99 -9.52 0.35
C TYR A 162 6.28 -9.33 1.85
N GLU A 163 6.57 -8.09 2.30
CA GLU A 163 6.85 -7.78 3.70
C GLU A 163 5.71 -8.20 4.65
N PHE A 164 4.49 -8.25 4.15
CA PHE A 164 3.29 -8.58 4.92
C PHE A 164 2.98 -10.08 5.01
N TYR A 165 3.71 -10.95 4.30
CA TYR A 165 3.37 -12.36 4.17
C TYR A 165 3.28 -13.09 5.52
N ARG A 166 4.14 -12.72 6.48
CA ARG A 166 4.16 -13.35 7.80
C ARG A 166 3.05 -12.85 8.74
N ILE A 167 2.52 -11.64 8.54
CA ILE A 167 1.49 -11.05 9.41
C ILE A 167 0.07 -11.33 8.91
N ILE A 168 -0.12 -11.52 7.60
CA ILE A 168 -1.41 -11.90 7.00
C ILE A 168 -2.15 -13.02 7.78
N PRO A 169 -1.54 -14.17 8.14
CA PRO A 169 -2.27 -15.21 8.84
C PRO A 169 -2.67 -14.80 10.26
N LEU A 170 -1.90 -13.95 10.93
CA LEU A 170 -2.23 -13.44 12.27
C LEU A 170 -3.46 -12.51 12.23
N LEU A 171 -3.67 -11.83 11.11
CA LEU A 171 -4.78 -10.90 10.90
C LEU A 171 -6.04 -11.59 10.36
N THR A 172 -5.87 -12.65 9.56
CA THR A 172 -6.96 -13.32 8.82
C THR A 172 -7.40 -14.65 9.45
N LYS A 173 -6.60 -15.24 10.35
CA LYS A 173 -6.87 -16.53 11.01
C LYS A 173 -6.76 -16.41 12.53
N THR A 174 -7.56 -15.51 13.10
CA THR A 174 -7.62 -15.24 14.54
C THR A 174 -8.99 -15.61 15.11
N ASP A 175 -9.04 -15.88 16.42
CA ASP A 175 -10.26 -16.14 17.19
C ASP A 175 -10.84 -14.87 17.83
N SER A 176 -10.25 -13.71 17.53
CA SER A 176 -10.78 -12.40 17.92
C SER A 176 -12.17 -12.15 17.35
N ASP A 177 -12.98 -11.33 18.03
CA ASP A 177 -14.28 -10.84 17.54
C ASP A 177 -14.14 -10.01 16.26
N VAL A 178 -12.95 -9.47 16.00
CA VAL A 178 -12.61 -8.76 14.77
C VAL A 178 -11.56 -9.56 14.01
N VAL A 179 -11.84 -9.79 12.73
CA VAL A 179 -10.92 -10.42 11.78
C VAL A 179 -10.77 -9.52 10.55
N PHE A 180 -9.59 -9.50 9.93
CA PHE A 180 -9.34 -8.62 8.80
C PHE A 180 -9.40 -9.36 7.47
N GLU A 181 -10.02 -8.73 6.46
CA GLU A 181 -9.62 -8.96 5.08
C GLU A 181 -8.46 -8.02 4.74
N VAL A 182 -7.39 -8.56 4.19
CA VAL A 182 -6.14 -7.83 4.00
C VAL A 182 -5.93 -7.57 2.51
N ILE A 183 -5.66 -6.30 2.17
CA ILE A 183 -5.33 -5.83 0.83
C ILE A 183 -3.91 -5.26 0.85
N CYS A 184 -2.98 -5.87 0.12
CA CYS A 184 -1.59 -5.42 -0.01
C CYS A 184 -1.30 -5.02 -1.46
N PRO A 185 -1.49 -3.75 -1.85
CA PRO A 185 -1.12 -3.29 -3.17
C PRO A 185 0.40 -3.25 -3.33
N SER A 186 0.88 -3.47 -4.56
CA SER A 186 2.17 -2.93 -4.97
C SER A 186 1.98 -1.47 -5.35
N ILE A 187 2.72 -0.57 -4.71
CA ILE A 187 2.64 0.87 -5.04
C ILE A 187 3.06 1.09 -6.51
N PRO A 188 2.55 2.14 -7.20
CA PRO A 188 2.86 2.38 -8.62
C PRO A 188 4.37 2.36 -8.91
N GLY A 189 4.78 1.60 -9.93
CA GLY A 189 6.18 1.39 -10.30
C GLY A 189 6.96 0.35 -9.47
N TYR A 190 6.30 -0.37 -8.57
CA TYR A 190 6.91 -1.41 -7.73
C TYR A 190 6.29 -2.78 -7.99
N GLY A 191 7.08 -3.83 -7.78
CA GLY A 191 6.63 -5.21 -7.86
C GLY A 191 5.99 -5.51 -9.22
N TYR A 192 4.70 -5.83 -9.21
CA TYR A 192 3.94 -6.15 -10.41
C TYR A 192 2.98 -5.03 -10.84
N SER A 193 3.02 -3.86 -10.19
CA SER A 193 2.27 -2.67 -10.62
C SER A 193 3.06 -1.91 -11.68
N GLU A 194 2.34 -1.40 -12.68
CA GLU A 194 2.89 -0.57 -13.73
C GLU A 194 3.45 0.75 -13.17
N ALA A 195 4.52 1.25 -13.79
CA ALA A 195 5.07 2.56 -13.47
C ALA A 195 4.24 3.68 -14.12
N PRO A 196 4.08 4.84 -13.46
CA PRO A 196 3.46 6.00 -14.09
C PRO A 196 4.19 6.42 -15.37
N HIS A 197 3.44 6.73 -16.43
CA HIS A 197 3.97 7.19 -17.72
C HIS A 197 4.08 8.71 -17.82
N LYS A 198 3.49 9.43 -16.86
CA LYS A 198 3.49 10.89 -16.82
C LYS A 198 4.28 11.38 -15.63
N LYS A 199 5.02 12.46 -15.84
CA LYS A 199 5.64 13.20 -14.74
C LYS A 199 4.54 13.75 -13.85
N ASP A 200 4.72 13.59 -12.55
CA ASP A 200 3.89 14.24 -11.57
C ASP A 200 3.92 15.77 -11.80
N LYS A 201 2.73 16.36 -12.01
CA LYS A 201 2.59 17.82 -12.11
C LYS A 201 2.71 18.49 -10.73
N SER A 202 2.63 17.73 -9.64
CA SER A 202 2.75 18.21 -8.26
C SER A 202 4.22 18.40 -7.83
N PHE A 203 5.17 17.72 -8.49
CA PHE A 203 6.61 17.82 -8.21
C PHE A 203 7.30 18.90 -9.08
N ASN A 204 6.72 20.09 -9.13
CA ASN A 204 7.40 21.25 -9.70
C ASN A 204 8.28 21.92 -8.63
N ILE A 205 9.46 21.33 -8.35
CA ILE A 205 10.47 21.94 -7.46
C ILE A 205 11.10 23.20 -8.06
N TYR A 206 10.77 23.52 -9.31
CA TYR A 206 11.04 24.81 -9.92
C TYR A 206 9.72 25.52 -10.11
N GLY A 207 9.36 26.35 -9.12
CA GLY A 207 8.42 27.44 -9.34
C GLY A 207 9.01 28.40 -10.38
N THR A 208 8.82 28.10 -11.66
CA THR A 208 9.00 29.10 -12.71
C THR A 208 7.71 29.88 -12.78
N TYR A 209 7.70 31.06 -12.16
CA TYR A 209 6.84 32.15 -12.60
C TYR A 209 7.21 32.46 -14.05
N GLY A 210 6.21 32.31 -14.92
CA GLY A 210 6.20 32.80 -16.30
C GLY A 210 4.77 33.17 -16.63
#